data_AF-A0A9E2ZZY2-F1
#
_entry.id   AF-A0A9E2ZZY2-F1
#
_cell.length_a   1.000
_cell.length_b   1.000
_cell.length_c   1.000
_cell.angle_alpha   90.00
_cell.angle_beta   90.00
_cell.angle_gamma   90.00
#
_symmetry.space_group_name_H-M   'P 1'
#
loop_
_entity.id
_entity.type
_entity.pdbx_description
1 polymer ?
#
loop_
_entity_poly.entity_id
_entity_poly.type
_entity_poly.pdbx_seq_one_letter_code
_entity_poly.pdbx_strand_id
1 'polypeptide(L)' 'VTAWYGVRVFTDAAPDAAAAPPDLEALLACEERAGRTDPYRQVAALTHLIARRPPGAAAVRHEPRGGNRLR' A
#
# COMPACT_ATOMS: atom_id res chain seq x y z
N VAL A 1 2.97 6.46 13.20
CA VAL A 1 3.09 5.36 12.21
C VAL A 1 4.05 4.33 12.77
N THR A 2 3.72 3.04 12.64
CA THR A 2 4.55 1.93 13.13
C THR A 2 5.45 1.40 12.01
N ALA A 3 4.91 1.26 10.79
CA ALA A 3 5.68 0.86 9.62
C ALA A 3 4.99 1.37 8.34
N TRP A 4 5.77 1.46 7.26
CA TRP A 4 5.30 1.80 5.92
C TRP A 4 6.09 0.97 4.90
N TYR A 5 5.35 0.30 4.02
CA TYR A 5 5.89 -0.47 2.90
C TYR A 5 5.36 0.05 1.56
N GLY A 6 6.22 0.12 0.56
CA GLY A 6 5.83 0.18 -0.85
C GLY A 6 5.37 -1.20 -1.34
N VAL A 7 4.34 -1.24 -2.17
CA VAL A 7 3.75 -2.45 -2.74
C VAL A 7 3.66 -2.30 -4.25
N ARG A 8 4.04 -3.35 -4.99
CA ARG A 8 4.19 -3.36 -6.46
C ARG A 8 5.22 -2.32 -6.92
N VAL A 9 6.47 -2.46 -6.46
CA VAL A 9 7.55 -1.54 -6.85
C VAL A 9 8.02 -1.85 -8.27
N PHE A 10 8.16 -3.12 -8.62
CA PHE A 10 8.67 -3.54 -9.93
C PHE A 10 7.57 -4.08 -10.85
N THR A 11 6.48 -4.56 -10.26
CA THR A 11 5.40 -5.27 -10.97
C THR A 11 4.20 -4.42 -11.33
N ASP A 12 4.20 -3.11 -11.02
CA ASP A 12 3.03 -2.27 -11.30
C ASP A 12 2.74 -2.13 -12.80
N ALA A 13 3.78 -2.07 -13.64
CA ALA A 13 3.66 -1.93 -15.08
C ALA A 13 3.37 -3.27 -15.81
N ALA A 14 3.34 -4.40 -15.10
CA ALA A 14 3.05 -5.69 -15.71
C ALA A 14 1.54 -5.80 -16.02
N PRO A 15 1.14 -6.30 -17.21
CA PRO A 15 -0.26 -6.58 -17.52
C PRO A 15 -0.86 -7.62 -16.57
N ASP A 16 -2.16 -7.53 -16.29
CA ASP A 16 -2.86 -8.44 -15.37
C ASP A 16 -2.76 -9.92 -15.77
N ALA A 17 -2.69 -10.20 -17.08
CA ALA A 17 -2.59 -11.55 -17.64
C ALA A 17 -1.14 -11.98 -17.94
N ALA A 18 -0.13 -11.25 -17.46
CA ALA A 18 1.26 -11.62 -17.65
C ALA A 18 1.56 -12.95 -16.94
N ALA A 19 2.29 -13.83 -17.61
CA ALA A 19 2.81 -15.04 -16.97
C ALA A 19 3.81 -14.65 -15.87
N ALA A 20 3.84 -15.44 -14.79
CA ALA A 20 4.84 -15.25 -13.75
C ALA A 20 6.26 -15.43 -14.33
N PRO A 21 7.23 -14.59 -13.95
CA PRO A 21 8.61 -14.76 -14.37
C PRO A 21 9.20 -16.07 -13.83
N PRO A 22 10.17 -16.68 -14.54
CA PRO A 22 10.73 -17.97 -14.17
C PRO A 22 11.44 -17.97 -12.81
N ASP A 23 12.00 -16.82 -12.40
CA ASP A 23 12.64 -16.63 -11.09
C ASP A 23 11.74 -15.76 -10.18
N LEU A 24 10.58 -16.33 -9.83
CA LEU A 24 9.58 -15.65 -9.01
C LEU A 24 10.13 -15.34 -7.60
N GLU A 25 10.94 -16.23 -7.03
CA GLU A 25 11.48 -16.06 -5.68
C GLU A 25 12.43 -14.86 -5.61
N ALA A 26 13.34 -14.70 -6.57
CA ALA A 26 14.23 -13.54 -6.61
C ALA A 26 13.45 -12.23 -6.81
N LEU A 27 12.38 -12.24 -7.63
CA LEU A 27 11.52 -11.07 -7.81
C LEU A 27 10.81 -10.71 -6.50
N LEU A 28 10.24 -11.68 -5.79
CA LEU A 28 9.57 -11.44 -4.51
C LEU A 28 10.54 -10.91 -3.44
N ALA A 29 11.76 -11.47 -3.36
CA ALA A 29 12.80 -10.96 -2.46
C ALA A 29 13.20 -9.52 -2.82
N CYS A 30 13.26 -9.18 -4.11
CA CYS A 30 13.49 -7.81 -4.56
C CYS A 30 12.34 -6.87 -4.18
N GLU A 31 11.09 -7.28 -4.42
CA GLU A 31 9.89 -6.51 -4.06
C GLU A 31 9.83 -6.23 -2.55
N GLU A 32 10.07 -7.25 -1.71
CA GLU A 32 10.07 -7.07 -0.25
C GLU A 32 11.14 -6.09 0.20
N ARG A 33 12.37 -6.22 -0.31
CA ARG A 33 13.48 -5.32 0.03
C ARG A 33 13.18 -3.89 -0.44
N ALA A 34 12.76 -3.72 -1.68
CA ALA A 34 12.45 -2.42 -2.26
C ALA A 34 11.29 -1.73 -1.53
N GLY A 35 10.25 -2.48 -1.16
CA GLY A 35 9.12 -1.99 -0.38
C GLY A 35 9.51 -1.42 0.98
N ARG A 36 10.68 -1.79 1.54
CA ARG A 36 11.18 -1.29 2.84
C ARG A 36 12.18 -0.16 2.72
N THR A 37 12.72 0.09 1.53
CA THR A 37 13.92 0.92 1.34
C THR A 37 13.60 2.17 0.53
N ASP A 38 14.04 3.33 1.01
CA ASP A 38 14.03 4.56 0.20
C ASP A 38 15.16 4.49 -0.85
N PRO A 39 14.98 5.08 -2.03
CA PRO A 39 13.78 5.80 -2.49
C PRO A 39 12.68 4.88 -3.04
N TYR A 40 12.95 3.58 -3.20
CA TYR A 40 12.07 2.63 -3.89
C TYR A 40 10.64 2.59 -3.33
N ARG A 41 10.48 2.54 -2.00
CA ARG A 41 9.15 2.50 -1.37
C ARG A 41 8.33 3.78 -1.58
N GLN A 42 8.95 4.89 -1.96
CA GLN A 42 8.28 6.18 -2.20
C GLN A 42 7.66 6.26 -3.59
N VAL A 43 8.15 5.47 -4.54
CA VAL A 43 7.67 5.43 -5.93
C VAL A 43 6.78 4.21 -6.22
N ALA A 44 6.52 3.39 -5.20
CA ALA A 44 5.64 2.24 -5.31
C ALA A 44 4.21 2.68 -5.68
N ALA A 45 3.54 1.90 -6.54
CA ALA A 45 2.19 2.23 -6.96
C ALA A 45 1.17 2.21 -5.81
N LEU A 46 1.41 1.36 -4.81
CA LEU A 46 0.60 1.26 -3.60
C LEU A 46 1.45 1.39 -2.34
N THR A 47 0.82 1.86 -1.27
CA THR A 47 1.44 2.02 0.05
C THR A 47 0.66 1.25 1.10
N HIS A 48 1.33 0.35 1.82
CA HIS A 48 0.79 -0.29 3.02
C HIS A 48 1.28 0.47 4.26
N LEU A 49 0.37 1.12 4.96
CA LEU A 49 0.65 1.87 6.18
C LEU A 49 0.14 1.11 7.41
N ILE A 50 1.03 0.82 8.36
CA ILE A 50 0.68 0.28 9.66
C ILE A 50 0.80 1.41 10.68
N ALA A 51 -0.33 1.81 11.29
CA ALA A 51 -0.36 2.85 12.31
C ALA A 51 -1.15 2.40 13.53
N ARG A 52 -0.75 2.90 14.69
CA ARG A 52 -1.46 2.71 15.96
C ARG A 52 -2.17 4.00 16.33
N ARG A 53 -3.39 3.88 16.85
CA ARG A 53 -4.08 4.99 17.48
C ARG A 53 -3.34 5.37 18.77
N PRO A 54 -3.03 6.65 19.02
CA PRO A 54 -2.43 7.04 20.28
C PRO A 54 -3.41 6.77 21.45
N PRO A 55 -2.91 6.40 22.63
CA PRO A 55 -3.75 6.24 23.81
C PRO A 55 -4.53 7.54 24.09
N GLY A 56 -5.81 7.43 24.46
CA GLY A 56 -6.65 8.59 24.79
C GLY A 56 -7.21 9.37 23.59
N ALA A 57 -6.88 9.01 22.34
CA ALA A 57 -7.51 9.63 21.18
C ALA A 57 -9.00 9.26 21.11
N ALA A 58 -9.88 10.26 21.18
CA ALA A 58 -11.32 10.08 21.04
C ALA A 58 -11.65 9.36 19.72
N ALA A 59 -12.65 8.47 19.74
CA ALA A 59 -13.09 7.80 18.52
C ALA A 59 -13.70 8.83 17.56
N VAL A 60 -13.06 9.04 16.41
CA VAL A 60 -13.65 9.84 15.33
C VAL A 60 -14.80 9.01 14.75
N ARG A 61 -16.03 9.42 15.01
CA ARG A 61 -17.21 8.82 14.35
C ARG A 61 -17.22 9.32 12.91
N HIS A 62 -17.12 8.41 11.95
CA HIS A 62 -17.38 8.73 10.56
C HIS A 62 -18.89 8.84 10.37
N GLU A 63 -19.43 10.06 10.42
CA GLU A 63 -20.80 10.31 9.99
C GLU A 63 -20.87 10.09 8.47
N PRO A 64 -21.81 9.27 7.95
CA PRO A 64 -21.99 9.15 6.53
C PRO A 64 -22.35 10.53 5.98
N ARG A 65 -21.57 11.03 5.01
CA ARG A 65 -21.89 12.28 4.32
C ARG A 65 -23.31 12.16 3.78
N GLY A 66 -24.20 12.98 4.30
CA GLY A 66 -25.64 12.92 4.01
C GLY A 66 -25.88 12.84 2.52
N GLY A 67 -26.61 11.80 2.10
CA GLY A 67 -27.09 11.67 0.74
C GLY A 67 -27.82 12.95 0.32
N ASN A 68 -27.46 13.45 -0.85
CA ASN A 68 -28.08 14.59 -1.49
C ASN A 68 -29.61 14.38 -1.50
N ARG A 69 -30.35 15.09 -0.64
CA ARG A 69 -31.81 15.16 -0.75
C ARG A 69 -32.09 15.97 -2.01
N LEU A 70 -32.27 15.26 -3.11
CA LEU A 70 -32.88 15.79 -4.32
C LEU A 70 -34.21 16.43 -3.88
N ARG A 71 -34.25 17.76 -3.98
CA ARG A 71 -35.48 18.55 -3.94
C ARG A 71 -36.17 18.48 -5.29
#